data_AF-A0A4Z0Y6F2-F1
#
_entry.id   AF-A0A4Z0Y6F2-F1
#
_cell.length_a   1.000
_cell.length_b   1.000
_cell.length_c   1.000
_cell.angle_alpha   90.00
_cell.angle_beta   90.00
_cell.angle_gamma   90.00
#
_symmetry.space_group_name_H-M   'P 1'
#
loop_
_entity.id
_entity.type
_entity.pdbx_description
1 polymer ?
#
loop_
_entity_poly.entity_id
_entity_poly.type
_entity_poly.pdbx_seq_one_letter_code
_entity_poly.pdbx_strand_id
1 'polypeptide(L)'
;MINEIKQIVDGYLNNRKLACLMVGTVVSGGVKVSEKLTLPWELVDGTLRDYVATGDTVRLIRDDGGARYYIVEIIGYVPAAKGRKLQIEPLTIGGTTISEIKIKDVVK
;
A
#
# COMPACT_ATOMS: atom_id res chain seq x y z
N MET A 1 43.76 -13.46 -4.79
CA MET A 1 43.06 -12.24 -5.27
C MET A 1 41.74 -12.51 -5.99
N ILE A 2 41.68 -13.40 -6.99
CA ILE A 2 40.41 -13.63 -7.73
C ILE A 2 39.30 -14.22 -6.86
N ASN A 3 39.65 -15.05 -5.86
CA ASN A 3 38.66 -15.68 -4.98
C ASN A 3 38.07 -14.67 -3.98
N GLU A 4 38.89 -13.74 -3.52
CA GLU A 4 38.52 -12.67 -2.60
C GLU A 4 37.60 -11.67 -3.29
N ILE A 5 37.88 -11.32 -4.55
CA ILE A 5 36.97 -10.48 -5.36
C ILE A 5 35.62 -11.18 -5.55
N LYS A 6 35.61 -12.48 -5.88
CA LYS A 6 34.36 -13.25 -5.99
C LYS A 6 33.58 -13.24 -4.68
N GLN A 7 34.25 -13.46 -3.55
CA GLN A 7 33.61 -13.45 -2.24
C GLN A 7 33.03 -12.07 -1.87
N ILE A 8 33.70 -10.98 -2.24
CA ILE A 8 33.19 -9.61 -2.07
C ILE A 8 31.96 -9.39 -2.95
N VAL A 9 32.02 -9.79 -4.22
CA VAL A 9 30.89 -9.65 -5.16
C VAL A 9 29.71 -10.49 -4.72
N ASP A 10 29.92 -11.73 -4.31
CA ASP A 10 28.89 -12.61 -3.78
C ASP A 10 28.28 -12.03 -2.51
N GLY A 11 29.10 -11.50 -1.59
CA GLY A 11 28.63 -10.81 -0.39
C GLY A 11 27.78 -9.58 -0.72
N TYR A 12 28.17 -8.79 -1.71
CA TYR A 12 27.42 -7.61 -2.16
C TYR A 12 26.08 -7.99 -2.79
N LEU A 13 26.09 -8.94 -3.73
CA LEU A 13 24.88 -9.38 -4.43
C LEU A 13 23.87 -10.04 -3.49
N ASN A 14 24.34 -10.84 -2.53
CA ASN A 14 23.47 -11.52 -1.56
C ASN A 14 22.88 -10.59 -0.49
N ASN A 15 23.56 -9.48 -0.17
CA ASN A 15 23.05 -8.50 0.79
C ASN A 15 22.23 -7.38 0.14
N ARG A 16 22.25 -7.26 -1.19
CA ARG A 16 21.46 -6.25 -1.89
C ARG A 16 19.98 -6.61 -1.80
N LYS A 17 19.22 -5.81 -1.06
CA LYS A 17 17.76 -5.87 -1.05
C LYS A 17 17.23 -5.25 -2.34
N LEU A 18 17.02 -6.06 -3.37
CA LEU A 18 16.49 -5.61 -4.65
C LEU A 18 15.10 -4.97 -4.48
N ALA A 19 14.75 -4.01 -5.33
CA ALA A 19 13.38 -3.53 -5.40
C ALA A 19 12.43 -4.71 -5.68
N CYS A 20 11.36 -4.83 -4.88
CA CYS A 20 10.40 -5.92 -5.04
C CYS A 20 8.98 -5.50 -4.67
N LEU A 21 8.01 -6.16 -5.29
CA LEU A 21 6.61 -6.08 -4.89
C LEU A 21 6.34 -7.10 -3.79
N MET A 22 5.61 -6.66 -2.77
CA MET A 22 5.24 -7.46 -1.60
C MET A 22 3.76 -7.28 -1.33
N VAL A 23 3.14 -8.26 -0.67
CA VAL A 23 1.78 -8.15 -0.13
C VAL A 23 1.87 -8.29 1.37
N GLY A 24 1.12 -7.48 2.10
CA GLY A 24 1.06 -7.55 3.55
C GLY A 24 -0.31 -7.14 4.08
N THR A 25 -0.53 -7.43 5.36
CA THR A 25 -1.74 -7.06 6.09
C THR A 25 -1.41 -5.98 7.10
N VAL A 26 -2.23 -4.95 7.14
CA VAL A 26 -2.07 -3.82 8.04
C VAL A 26 -2.42 -4.26 9.47
N VAL A 27 -1.51 -3.99 10.39
CA VAL A 27 -1.64 -4.25 11.82
C VAL A 27 -1.40 -2.94 12.59
N SER A 28 -1.73 -2.90 13.88
CA SER A 28 -1.60 -1.67 14.68
C SER A 28 -0.19 -1.07 14.64
N GLY A 29 0.85 -1.91 14.62
CA GLY A 29 2.26 -1.49 14.60
C GLY A 29 2.88 -1.30 13.22
N GLY A 30 2.14 -1.48 12.11
CA GLY A 30 2.71 -1.37 10.76
C GLY A 30 2.06 -2.31 9.75
N VAL A 31 2.88 -2.86 8.86
CA VAL A 31 2.41 -3.80 7.83
C VAL A 31 3.11 -5.16 7.97
N LYS A 32 2.35 -6.20 8.30
CA LYS A 32 2.84 -7.57 8.40
C LYS A 32 2.96 -8.16 6.99
N VAL A 33 4.19 -8.39 6.53
CA VAL A 33 4.47 -8.98 5.21
C VAL A 33 4.79 -10.47 5.28
N SER A 34 5.19 -10.96 6.45
CA SER A 34 5.33 -12.39 6.73
C SER A 34 5.13 -12.66 8.22
N GLU A 35 5.07 -13.93 8.62
CA GLU A 35 4.95 -14.31 10.03
C GLU A 35 6.05 -13.75 10.94
N LYS A 36 7.25 -13.50 10.38
CA LYS A 36 8.41 -13.02 11.14
C LYS A 36 8.75 -11.55 10.89
N LEU A 37 8.06 -10.89 9.96
CA LEU A 37 8.40 -9.55 9.50
C LEU A 37 7.17 -8.65 9.49
N THR A 38 7.16 -7.73 10.44
CA THR A 38 6.28 -6.56 10.45
C THR A 38 7.10 -5.34 10.11
N LEU A 39 6.75 -4.67 9.03
CA LEU A 39 7.34 -3.41 8.61
C LEU A 39 6.76 -2.30 9.50
N PRO A 40 7.57 -1.60 10.28
CA PRO A 40 7.09 -0.55 11.15
C PRO A 40 6.72 0.68 10.30
N TRP A 41 5.76 1.48 10.77
CA TRP A 41 5.18 2.59 9.99
C TRP A 41 6.22 3.65 9.58
N GLU A 42 7.31 3.78 10.31
CA GLU A 42 8.40 4.71 10.05
C GLU A 42 9.15 4.41 8.74
N LEU A 43 9.06 3.16 8.26
CA LEU A 43 9.66 2.72 6.99
C LEU A 43 8.64 2.68 5.84
N VAL A 44 7.35 2.90 6.13
CA VAL A 44 6.27 2.84 5.14
C VAL A 44 5.85 4.27 4.78
N ASP A 45 6.03 4.64 3.53
CA ASP A 45 5.70 5.95 2.98
C ASP A 45 4.65 5.85 1.85
N GLY A 46 4.14 7.01 1.43
CA GLY A 46 3.25 7.13 0.27
C GLY A 46 1.84 7.58 0.63
N THR A 47 1.16 8.14 -0.37
CA THR A 47 -0.15 8.80 -0.23
C THR A 47 -1.23 7.89 0.34
N LEU A 48 -1.16 6.59 0.04
CA LEU A 48 -2.15 5.62 0.51
C LEU A 48 -1.99 5.23 1.98
N ARG A 49 -0.88 5.59 2.64
CA ARG A 49 -0.63 5.26 4.05
C ARG A 49 -1.72 5.77 4.98
N ASP A 50 -2.25 6.96 4.73
CA ASP A 50 -3.25 7.56 5.63
C ASP A 50 -4.66 7.00 5.42
N TYR A 51 -4.84 6.17 4.39
CA TYR A 51 -6.14 5.61 3.99
C TYR A 51 -6.30 4.12 4.30
N VAL A 52 -5.31 3.51 4.96
CA VAL A 52 -5.37 2.10 5.35
C VAL A 52 -5.86 1.93 6.78
N ALA A 53 -6.65 0.89 7.02
CA ALA A 53 -7.12 0.47 8.33
C ALA A 53 -6.50 -0.88 8.73
N THR A 54 -6.48 -1.15 10.04
CA THR A 54 -6.06 -2.48 10.54
C THR A 54 -6.95 -3.57 9.94
N GLY A 55 -6.33 -4.61 9.38
CA GLY A 55 -7.00 -5.69 8.66
C GLY A 55 -6.95 -5.55 7.14
N ASP A 56 -6.63 -4.36 6.61
CA ASP A 56 -6.52 -4.16 5.17
C ASP A 56 -5.35 -4.97 4.60
N THR A 57 -5.56 -5.53 3.41
CA THR A 57 -4.49 -6.16 2.65
C THR A 57 -3.95 -5.13 1.66
N VAL A 58 -2.64 -4.90 1.67
CA VAL A 58 -1.99 -3.88 0.85
C VAL A 58 -0.88 -4.48 0.02
N ARG A 59 -0.66 -3.91 -1.17
CA ARG A 59 0.48 -4.21 -2.04
C ARG A 59 1.50 -3.09 -1.90
N LEU A 60 2.72 -3.49 -1.58
CA LEU A 60 3.84 -2.60 -1.31
C LEU A 60 4.90 -2.76 -2.38
N ILE A 61 5.65 -1.70 -2.63
CA ILE A 61 6.93 -1.75 -3.33
C ILE A 61 8.05 -1.38 -2.36
N ARG A 62 9.04 -2.26 -2.25
CA ARG A 62 10.30 -1.99 -1.55
C ARG A 62 11.25 -1.28 -2.51
N ASP A 63 11.93 -0.24 -2.04
CA ASP A 63 13.01 0.41 -2.79
C ASP A 63 14.26 -0.49 -2.92
N ASP A 64 15.15 -0.14 -3.84
CA ASP A 64 16.45 -0.79 -3.91
C ASP A 64 17.30 -0.37 -2.69
N GLY A 65 17.81 -1.36 -1.95
CA GLY A 65 18.46 -1.15 -0.66
C GLY A 65 17.54 -1.41 0.54
N GLY A 66 16.21 -1.46 0.33
CA GLY A 66 15.23 -1.82 1.35
C GLY A 66 15.20 -0.90 2.56
N ALA A 67 15.35 0.39 2.31
CA ALA A 67 15.24 1.45 3.31
C ALA A 67 13.79 1.93 3.46
N ARG A 68 13.03 1.97 2.36
CA ARG A 68 11.65 2.47 2.32
C ARG A 68 10.71 1.52 1.59
N TYR A 69 9.46 1.53 2.02
CA TYR A 69 8.37 0.74 1.47
C TYR A 69 7.22 1.67 1.11
N TYR A 70 6.66 1.52 -0.08
CA TYR A 70 5.57 2.39 -0.54
C TYR A 70 4.31 1.58 -0.78
N ILE A 71 3.19 2.02 -0.23
CA ILE A 71 1.88 1.41 -0.53
C ILE A 71 1.45 1.85 -1.92
N VAL A 72 1.35 0.87 -2.84
CA VAL A 72 0.95 1.10 -4.22
C VAL A 72 -0.55 0.90 -4.40
N GLU A 73 -1.13 -0.02 -3.64
CA GLU A 73 -2.54 -0.42 -3.77
C GLU A 73 -3.04 -0.97 -2.43
N ILE A 74 -4.29 -0.66 -2.11
CA ILE A 74 -5.06 -1.36 -1.07
C ILE A 74 -5.90 -2.41 -1.80
N ILE A 75 -5.61 -3.68 -1.57
CA ILE A 75 -6.25 -4.80 -2.28
C ILE A 75 -7.72 -4.87 -1.87
N GLY A 76 -8.61 -4.81 -2.85
CA GLY A 76 -10.06 -4.80 -2.62
C GLY A 76 -10.66 -3.41 -2.40
N TYR A 77 -9.82 -2.37 -2.25
CA TYR A 77 -10.30 -1.00 -2.32
C TYR A 77 -10.69 -0.67 -3.75
N VAL A 78 -11.90 -0.13 -3.93
CA VAL A 78 -12.36 0.31 -5.23
C VAL A 78 -12.58 1.82 -5.22
N PRO A 79 -11.76 2.60 -5.94
CA PRO A 79 -11.90 4.04 -5.94
C PRO A 79 -13.21 4.48 -6.60
N ALA A 80 -13.60 5.71 -6.29
CA ALA A 80 -14.64 6.42 -7.02
C ALA A 80 -14.28 6.45 -8.51
N ALA A 81 -15.08 5.76 -9.34
CA ALA A 81 -14.86 5.64 -10.77
C ALA A 81 -16.11 6.05 -11.55
N LYS A 82 -15.92 6.57 -12.75
CA LYS A 82 -16.98 6.99 -13.66
C LYS A 82 -18.07 5.93 -13.79
N GLY A 83 -19.32 6.33 -13.63
CA GLY A 83 -20.50 5.47 -13.75
C GLY A 83 -20.86 4.66 -12.50
N ARG A 84 -20.02 4.65 -11.45
CA ARG A 84 -20.33 3.97 -10.19
C ARG A 84 -21.29 4.77 -9.31
N LYS A 85 -22.01 4.04 -8.46
CA LYS A 85 -22.87 4.57 -7.41
C LYS A 85 -22.12 4.48 -6.08
N LEU A 86 -22.03 5.59 -5.37
CA LEU A 86 -21.50 5.68 -4.02
C LEU A 86 -22.67 5.76 -3.04
N GLN A 87 -22.62 4.94 -2.00
CA GLN A 87 -23.51 5.10 -0.85
C GLN A 87 -22.96 6.21 0.02
N ILE A 88 -23.84 7.11 0.45
CA ILE A 88 -23.50 8.19 1.38
C ILE A 88 -24.36 8.07 2.63
N GLU A 89 -23.89 8.65 3.73
CA GLU A 89 -24.75 8.85 4.89
C GLU A 89 -25.99 9.65 4.49
N PRO A 90 -27.19 9.26 4.94
CA PRO A 90 -28.42 9.90 4.50
C PRO A 90 -28.42 11.40 4.81
N LEU A 91 -28.54 12.20 3.76
CA LEU A 91 -28.65 13.66 3.87
C LEU A 91 -30.06 14.09 3.51
N THR A 92 -30.77 14.73 4.45
CA THR A 92 -32.11 15.27 4.21
C THR A 92 -32.04 16.76 3.89
N ILE A 93 -32.46 17.14 2.69
CA ILE A 93 -32.56 18.54 2.26
C ILE A 93 -33.99 18.76 1.76
N GLY A 94 -34.72 19.69 2.39
CA GLY A 94 -36.07 20.09 1.95
C GLY A 94 -37.08 18.94 1.89
N GLY A 95 -36.96 17.92 2.75
CA GLY A 95 -37.84 16.75 2.77
C GLY A 95 -37.46 15.62 1.82
N THR A 96 -36.39 15.78 1.02
CA THR A 96 -35.84 14.71 0.18
C THR A 96 -34.60 14.12 0.83
N THR A 97 -34.55 12.79 0.96
CA THR A 97 -33.39 12.05 1.50
C THR A 97 -32.50 11.57 0.36
N ILE A 98 -31.24 11.96 0.39
CA ILE A 98 -30.21 11.51 -0.56
C ILE A 98 -29.37 10.45 0.14
N SER A 99 -29.33 9.24 -0.41
CA SER A 99 -28.56 8.11 0.11
C SER A 99 -27.58 7.51 -0.90
N GLU A 100 -27.67 7.92 -2.17
CA GLU A 100 -26.81 7.41 -3.25
C GLU A 100 -26.45 8.51 -4.25
N ILE A 101 -25.19 8.56 -4.66
CA ILE A 101 -24.68 9.48 -5.68
C ILE A 101 -24.05 8.67 -6.83
N LYS A 102 -24.48 8.94 -8.07
CA LYS A 102 -23.84 8.38 -9.27
C LYS A 102 -22.73 9.31 -9.77
N ILE A 103 -21.53 8.77 -9.93
CA ILE A 103 -20.36 9.50 -10.44
C ILE A 103 -20.52 9.70 -11.95
N LYS A 104 -20.66 10.97 -12.38
CA LYS A 104 -20.74 11.32 -13.80
C LYS A 104 -19.38 11.25 -14.50
N ASP A 105 -18.33 11.77 -13.88
CA ASP A 105 -16.95 11.69 -14.35
C ASP A 105 -15.96 11.91 -13.20
N VAL A 106 -14.70 11.52 -13.40
CA VAL A 106 -13.59 11.82 -12.47
C VAL A 106 -12.55 12.62 -13.26
N VAL A 107 -12.37 13.89 -12.91
CA VAL A 107 -11.42 14.80 -13.57
C VAL A 107 -10.12 14.82 -12.77
N LYS A 108 -8.99 14.81 -13.48
CA LYS A 108 -7.64 14.89 -12.89
C LYS A 108 -7.31 16.31 -12.47
#